data_AF-A0A959NH70-F1
#
_entry.id   AF-A0A959NH70-F1
#
_cell.length_a   1.000
_cell.length_b   1.000
_cell.length_c   1.000
_cell.angle_alpha   90.00
_cell.angle_beta   90.00
_cell.angle_gamma   90.00
#
_symmetry.space_group_name_H-M   'P 1'
#
loop_
_entity.id
_entity.type
_entity.pdbx_description
1 polymer ?
#
loop_
_entity_poly.entity_id
_entity_poly.type
_entity_poly.pdbx_seq_one_letter_code
_entity_poly.pdbx_strand_id
1 'polypeptide(L)' 'MLKKIFTGFLICIFMLNAQAQIPSPETFLGYKIGKDYTPHWKIVDYFKKLAATAPEMVKLEEYGTTYEGRPLLLAFVSS' A
#
# COMPACT_ATOMS: atom_id res chain seq x y z
N MET A 1 -4.12 -35.11 -22.54
CA MET A 1 -3.22 -33.93 -22.51
C MET A 1 -4.00 -32.61 -22.37
N LEU A 2 -5.18 -32.48 -22.98
CA LEU A 2 -6.01 -31.27 -22.93
C LEU A 2 -6.50 -30.87 -21.51
N LYS A 3 -6.85 -31.82 -20.65
CA LYS A 3 -7.25 -31.54 -19.25
C LYS A 3 -6.15 -30.84 -18.44
N LYS A 4 -4.87 -31.20 -18.64
CA LYS A 4 -3.73 -30.59 -17.93
C LYS A 4 -3.50 -29.13 -18.35
N ILE A 5 -3.74 -28.82 -19.63
CA ILE A 5 -3.68 -27.44 -20.17
C ILE A 5 -4.82 -26.61 -19.56
N PHE A 6 -6.03 -27.18 -19.46
CA PHE A 6 -7.19 -26.49 -18.89
C PHE A 6 -7.01 -26.20 -17.39
N THR A 7 -6.47 -27.14 -16.63
CA THR A 7 -6.15 -26.93 -15.20
C THR A 7 -5.06 -25.86 -15.01
N GLY A 8 -4.03 -25.85 -15.87
CA GLY A 8 -2.99 -24.81 -15.85
C GLY A 8 -3.54 -23.41 -16.16
N PHE A 9 -4.47 -23.31 -17.12
CA PHE A 9 -5.12 -22.06 -17.47
C PHE A 9 -5.98 -21.50 -16.31
N LEU A 10 -6.68 -22.38 -15.58
CA LEU A 10 -7.48 -22.00 -14.41
C LEU A 10 -6.60 -21.44 -13.27
N ILE A 11 -5.41 -22.01 -13.06
CA ILE A 11 -4.45 -21.54 -12.05
C ILE A 11 -3.87 -20.17 -12.44
N CYS A 12 -3.57 -19.94 -13.72
CA CYS A 12 -3.13 -18.62 -14.21
C CYS A 12 -4.18 -17.52 -14.00
N ILE A 13 -5.46 -17.81 -14.27
CA ILE A 13 -6.55 -16.86 -14.03
C ILE A 13 -6.68 -16.55 -12.54
N PHE A 14 -6.50 -17.55 -11.66
CA PHE A 14 -6.57 -17.33 -10.21
C PHE A 14 -5.44 -16.42 -9.70
N MET A 15 -4.23 -16.56 -10.25
CA MET A 15 -3.08 -15.70 -9.90
C MET A 15 -3.25 -14.25 -10.39
N LEU A 16 -3.92 -14.05 -11.53
CA LEU A 16 -4.22 -12.71 -12.07
C LEU A 16 -5.20 -11.91 -11.21
N ASN A 17 -6.03 -12.57 -10.40
CA ASN A 17 -7.01 -11.93 -9.53
C ASN A 17 -6.49 -11.64 -8.11
N ALA A 18 -5.21 -11.91 -7.83
CA ALA A 18 -4.58 -11.49 -6.58
C ALA A 18 -4.28 -9.99 -6.60
N GLN A 19 -5.31 -9.15 -6.64
CA GLN A 19 -5.16 -7.72 -6.38
C GLN A 19 -4.73 -7.56 -4.92
N ALA A 20 -3.61 -6.89 -4.70
CA ALA A 20 -3.11 -6.61 -3.36
C ALA A 20 -4.15 -5.75 -2.63
N GLN A 21 -4.78 -6.33 -1.61
CA GLN A 21 -5.81 -5.63 -0.84
C GLN A 21 -5.16 -4.49 -0.06
N ILE A 22 -5.68 -3.27 -0.25
CA ILE A 22 -5.21 -2.08 0.43
C ILE A 22 -5.51 -2.24 1.93
N PRO A 23 -4.49 -2.32 2.80
CA PRO A 23 -4.71 -2.45 4.23
C PRO A 23 -5.29 -1.14 4.77
N SER A 24 -6.33 -1.24 5.59
CA SER A 24 -6.84 -0.06 6.30
C SER A 24 -5.79 0.46 7.30
N PRO A 25 -5.84 1.74 7.70
CA PRO A 25 -4.92 2.29 8.69
C PRO A 25 -4.95 1.50 10.00
N GLU A 26 -6.12 1.10 10.48
CA GLU A 26 -6.24 0.33 11.73
C GLU A 26 -5.60 -1.05 11.64
N THR A 27 -5.78 -1.74 10.51
CA THR A 27 -5.14 -3.04 10.27
C THR A 27 -3.63 -2.91 10.18
N PHE A 28 -3.11 -1.84 9.56
CA PHE A 28 -1.68 -1.59 9.47
C PHE A 28 -1.06 -1.19 10.82
N LEU A 29 -1.75 -0.32 11.57
CA LEU A 29 -1.24 0.21 12.83
C LEU A 29 -1.42 -0.75 14.01
N GLY A 30 -2.42 -1.63 13.95
CA GLY A 30 -2.76 -2.59 15.01
C GLY A 30 -3.61 -1.99 16.14
N TYR A 31 -4.14 -0.78 15.96
CA TYR A 31 -4.99 -0.08 16.92
C TYR A 31 -5.97 0.85 16.21
N LYS A 32 -7.04 1.22 16.91
CA LYS A 32 -8.03 2.19 16.42
C LYS A 32 -7.43 3.58 16.34
N ILE A 33 -7.81 4.34 15.31
CA ILE A 33 -7.37 5.73 15.15
C ILE A 33 -7.81 6.56 16.37
N GLY A 34 -6.90 7.39 16.88
CA GLY A 34 -7.14 8.22 18.06
C GLY A 34 -6.97 7.52 19.41
N LYS A 35 -6.77 6.19 19.44
CA LYS A 35 -6.49 5.46 20.69
C LYS A 35 -5.08 5.76 21.21
N ASP A 36 -4.09 5.68 20.32
CA ASP A 36 -2.68 5.79 20.67
C ASP A 36 -1.97 6.85 19.81
N TYR A 37 -0.88 7.42 20.35
CA TYR A 37 -0.01 8.30 19.58
C TYR A 37 0.68 7.52 18.46
N THR A 38 0.52 8.00 17.22
CA THR A 38 1.19 7.39 16.05
C THR A 38 2.46 8.16 15.72
N PRO A 39 3.65 7.56 15.86
CA PRO A 39 4.89 8.23 15.53
C PRO A 39 5.00 8.47 14.03
N HIS A 40 5.68 9.56 13.65
CA HIS A 40 5.79 10.01 12.27
C HIS A 40 6.27 8.90 11.30
N TRP A 41 7.26 8.10 11.68
CA TRP A 41 7.79 7.04 10.82
C TRP A 41 6.73 5.98 10.45
N LYS A 42 5.80 5.65 11.36
CA LYS A 42 4.70 4.73 11.05
C LYS A 42 3.72 5.32 10.03
N ILE A 43 3.49 6.63 10.10
CA ILE A 43 2.65 7.34 9.14
C ILE A 43 3.31 7.29 7.76
N VAL A 44 4.61 7.62 7.70
CA VAL A 44 5.40 7.56 6.47
C VAL A 44 5.38 6.15 5.87
N ASP A 45 5.60 5.12 6.68
CA ASP A 45 5.61 3.73 6.22
C ASP A 45 4.24 3.29 5.69
N TYR A 46 3.15 3.71 6.34
CA TYR A 46 1.79 3.46 5.85
C TYR A 46 1.58 4.07 4.46
N PHE A 47 1.93 5.33 4.26
CA PHE A 47 1.75 5.99 2.96
C PHE A 47 2.68 5.43 1.87
N LYS A 48 3.91 5.03 2.21
CA LYS A 48 4.80 4.30 1.30
C LYS A 48 4.18 2.98 0.88
N LYS A 49 3.63 2.21 1.83
CA LYS A 49 2.93 0.96 1.54
C LYS A 49 1.70 1.19 0.68
N LEU A 50 0.94 2.25 0.95
CA LEU A 50 -0.27 2.60 0.22
C LEU A 50 0.04 2.96 -1.25
N ALA A 51 1.03 3.83 -1.49
CA ALA A 51 1.49 4.19 -2.83
C ALA A 51 2.03 2.97 -3.61
N ALA A 52 2.72 2.04 -2.94
CA ALA A 52 3.20 0.80 -3.56
C ALA A 52 2.06 -0.20 -3.88
N THR A 53 0.97 -0.18 -3.10
CA THR A 53 -0.15 -1.12 -3.26
C THR A 53 -1.18 -0.60 -4.26
N ALA A 54 -1.37 0.72 -4.33
CA ALA A 54 -2.36 1.38 -5.19
C ALA A 54 -1.73 2.55 -5.98
N PRO A 55 -0.75 2.28 -6.87
CA PRO A 55 -0.01 3.32 -7.58
C PRO A 55 -0.88 4.17 -8.52
N GLU A 56 -2.02 3.64 -8.96
CA GLU A 56 -2.98 4.37 -9.80
C GLU A 56 -3.82 5.39 -9.01
N MET A 57 -3.97 5.20 -7.70
CA MET A 57 -4.79 6.07 -6.84
C MET A 57 -3.96 6.98 -5.94
N VAL A 58 -2.73 6.57 -5.59
CA VAL A 58 -1.90 7.28 -4.61
C VAL A 58 -0.51 7.52 -5.15
N LYS A 59 -0.13 8.80 -5.24
CA LYS A 59 1.23 9.23 -5.55
C LYS A 59 1.86 9.89 -4.32
N LEU A 60 3.04 9.42 -3.94
CA LEU A 60 3.83 10.00 -2.85
C LEU A 60 5.05 10.73 -3.43
N GLU A 61 5.22 12.00 -3.09
CA GLU A 61 6.32 12.83 -3.59
C GLU A 61 7.06 13.50 -2.43
N GLU A 62 8.40 13.42 -2.44
CA GLU A 62 9.24 14.12 -1.47
C GLU A 62 9.59 15.51 -2.01
N TYR A 63 9.24 16.56 -1.27
CA TYR A 63 9.52 17.95 -1.69
C TYR A 63 10.73 18.56 -0.98
N GLY A 64 11.26 17.88 0.03
CA GLY A 64 12.41 18.35 0.77
C GLY A 64 12.65 17.54 2.03
N THR A 65 13.53 18.07 2.87
CA THR A 65 13.99 17.40 4.09
C THR A 65 14.05 18.41 5.22
N THR A 66 13.68 18.00 6.43
CA THR A 66 13.81 18.82 7.64
C THR A 66 15.29 18.99 8.04
N TYR A 67 15.56 19.92 8.96
CA TYR A 67 16.90 20.11 9.55
C TYR A 67 17.48 18.85 10.20
N GLU A 68 16.62 17.95 10.68
CA GLU A 68 17.02 16.67 11.30
C GLU A 68 17.03 15.51 10.29
N GLY A 69 17.01 15.80 8.98
CA GLY A 69 17.12 14.77 7.94
C GLY A 69 15.84 13.97 7.67
N ARG A 70 14.68 14.37 8.22
CA ARG A 70 13.40 13.67 7.97
C ARG A 70 12.78 14.11 6.63
N PRO A 71 12.29 13.17 5.81
CA PRO A 71 11.66 13.48 4.53
C PRO A 71 10.35 14.23 4.73
N LEU A 72 10.10 15.23 3.90
CA LEU A 72 8.85 15.96 3.84
C LEU A 72 8.08 15.49 2.61
N LEU A 73 6.93 14.86 2.84
CA LEU A 73 6.19 14.11 1.83
C LEU A 73 4.83 14.73 1.54
N LEU A 74 4.44 14.70 0.27
CA LEU A 74 3.09 15.00 -0.23
C LEU A 74 2.44 13.70 -0.71
N ALA A 75 1.23 13.43 -0.23
CA ALA A 75 0.41 12.32 -0.71
C ALA A 75 -0.74 12.87 -1.55
N PHE A 76 -0.73 12.58 -2.85
CA PHE A 76 -1.83 12.88 -3.77
C PHE A 76 -2.73 11.65 -3.85
N VAL A 77 -4.03 11.85 -3.64
CA VAL A 77 -5.04 10.78 -3.66
C VAL A 77 -6.13 11.16 -4.64
N SER A 78 -6.40 10.29 -5.61
CA SER A 78 -7.46 10.45 -6.62
C SER A 78 -8.16 9.12 -6.89
N SER A 79 -9.40 9.19 -7.39
CA SER A 79 -10.25 8.06 -7.77
C SER A 79 -10.69 8.16 -9.22
#